data_AF-A0A948U8K6-F1
#
_entry.id   AF-A0A948U8K6-F1
#
_cell.length_a   1.000
_cell.length_b   1.000
_cell.length_c   1.000
_cell.angle_alpha   90.00
_cell.angle_beta   90.00
_cell.angle_gamma   90.00
#
_symmetry.space_group_name_H-M   'P 1'
#
loop_
_entity.id
_entity.type
_entity.pdbx_description
1 polymer ?
#
loop_
_entity_poly.entity_id
_entity_poly.type
_entity_poly.pdbx_seq_one_letter_code
_entity_poly.pdbx_strand_id
1 'polypeptide(L)'
;MKWFYKKKGFTLLELMIVVIIIGILATLAMPRFITAANRAREAEGRAILGSIRSAQLRYYLEWDAYTNTIGNLDIDLTANPSDYYTYSALDGTGGIGQAAADQGFTLNNFRIAEDGTISPY
;
A
#
# COMPACT_ATOMS: atom_id res chain seq x y z
N MET A 1 28.68 24.64 -55.81
CA MET A 1 27.20 24.51 -55.87
C MET A 1 26.71 24.26 -54.45
N LYS A 2 25.98 25.19 -53.83
CA LYS A 2 25.50 25.07 -52.44
C LYS A 2 24.02 24.65 -52.50
N TRP A 3 23.70 23.41 -52.13
CA TRP A 3 22.32 22.92 -52.11
C TRP A 3 21.56 23.58 -50.96
N PHE A 4 20.49 24.32 -51.28
CA PHE A 4 19.59 24.89 -50.27
C PHE A 4 18.60 23.79 -49.82
N TYR A 5 18.77 23.27 -48.62
CA TYR A 5 17.78 22.39 -47.98
C TYR A 5 16.57 23.23 -47.53
N LYS A 6 15.39 23.01 -48.15
CA LYS A 6 14.13 23.59 -47.66
C LYS A 6 13.75 22.89 -46.34
N LYS A 7 13.68 23.64 -45.24
CA LYS A 7 13.09 23.15 -43.99
C LYS A 7 11.59 22.93 -44.22
N LYS A 8 11.13 21.67 -44.15
CA LYS A 8 9.69 21.36 -44.11
C LYS A 8 9.15 21.76 -42.73
N GLY A 9 8.09 22.56 -42.70
CA GLY A 9 7.37 22.90 -41.47
C GLY A 9 6.47 21.75 -41.03
N PHE A 10 6.21 21.68 -39.71
CA PHE A 10 5.32 20.69 -39.11
C PHE A 10 3.88 20.93 -39.57
N THR A 11 3.17 19.88 -40.00
CA THR A 11 1.77 20.03 -40.41
C THR A 11 0.85 19.99 -39.19
N LEU A 12 -0.24 20.76 -39.25
CA LEU A 12 -1.25 20.76 -38.18
C LEU A 12 -1.89 19.38 -38.03
N LEU A 13 -2.01 18.64 -39.15
CA LEU A 13 -2.52 17.27 -39.19
C LEU A 13 -1.58 16.27 -38.50
N GLU A 14 -0.26 16.41 -38.62
CA GLU A 14 0.72 15.61 -37.87
C GLU A 14 0.56 15.81 -36.36
N LEU A 15 0.23 17.02 -35.90
CA LEU A 15 -0.03 17.25 -34.48
C LEU A 15 -1.35 16.60 -34.04
N MET A 16 -2.39 16.71 -34.86
CA MET A 16 -3.73 16.20 -34.52
C MET A 16 -3.74 14.69 -34.34
N ILE A 17 -3.09 13.94 -35.24
CA ILE A 17 -3.06 12.48 -35.11
C ILE A 17 -2.27 12.06 -33.87
N VAL A 18 -1.22 12.80 -33.49
CA VAL A 18 -0.41 12.51 -32.31
C VAL A 18 -1.21 12.68 -31.03
N VAL A 19 -1.96 13.78 -30.88
CA VAL A 19 -2.78 13.98 -29.66
C VAL A 19 -3.93 12.98 -29.57
N ILE A 20 -4.49 12.54 -30.70
CA ILE A 20 -5.49 11.46 -30.75
C ILE A 20 -4.89 10.13 -30.28
N ILE A 21 -3.70 9.77 -30.78
CA ILE A 21 -3.02 8.54 -30.38
C ILE A 21 -2.66 8.58 -28.88
N ILE A 22 -2.12 9.70 -28.38
CA ILE A 22 -1.80 9.87 -26.95
C ILE A 22 -3.08 9.79 -26.09
N GLY A 23 -4.20 10.34 -26.55
CA GLY A 23 -5.49 10.26 -25.85
C GLY A 23 -6.02 8.82 -25.72
N ILE A 24 -5.88 8.02 -26.77
CA ILE A 24 -6.25 6.58 -26.75
C ILE A 24 -5.33 5.82 -25.79
N LEU A 25 -4.02 6.04 -25.88
CA LEU A 25 -3.04 5.37 -25.01
C LEU A 25 -3.22 5.73 -23.54
N ALA A 26 -3.52 7.00 -23.22
CA ALA A 26 -3.74 7.47 -21.85
C ALA A 26 -4.93 6.75 -21.19
N THR A 27 -6.03 6.60 -21.92
CA THR A 27 -7.24 5.93 -21.42
C THR A 27 -6.98 4.45 -21.13
N LEU A 28 -6.20 3.76 -21.97
CA LEU A 28 -5.84 2.35 -21.75
C LEU A 28 -4.85 2.16 -20.60
N ALA A 29 -3.97 3.14 -20.36
CA ALA A 29 -2.95 3.06 -19.32
C ALA A 29 -3.50 3.33 -17.90
N MET A 30 -4.50 4.21 -17.78
CA MET A 30 -5.08 4.62 -16.49
C MET A 30 -5.56 3.47 -15.58
N PRO A 31 -6.38 2.49 -16.04
CA PRO A 31 -6.85 1.43 -15.14
C PRO A 31 -5.70 0.59 -14.59
N ARG A 32 -4.67 0.31 -15.41
CA ARG A 32 -3.47 -0.42 -14.98
C ARG A 32 -2.70 0.34 -13.90
N PHE A 33 -2.59 1.66 -14.03
CA PHE A 33 -1.92 2.49 -13.05
C PHE A 33 -2.64 2.47 -11.70
N ILE A 34 -3.97 2.59 -11.70
CA ILE A 34 -4.78 2.55 -10.47
C ILE A 34 -4.63 1.20 -9.76
N THR A 35 -4.71 0.08 -10.50
CA THR A 35 -4.51 -1.25 -9.90
C THR A 35 -3.10 -1.42 -9.34
N ALA A 36 -2.06 -0.93 -10.02
CA ALA A 36 -0.69 -0.99 -9.53
C ALA A 36 -0.50 -0.17 -8.25
N ALA A 37 -1.07 1.04 -8.20
CA ALA A 37 -1.06 1.88 -7.01
C ALA A 37 -1.78 1.22 -5.82
N ASN A 38 -2.95 0.61 -6.06
CA ASN A 38 -3.67 -0.12 -5.01
C ASN A 38 -2.87 -1.32 -4.49
N ARG A 39 -2.23 -2.11 -5.38
CA ARG A 39 -1.36 -3.23 -4.96
C ARG A 39 -0.15 -2.76 -4.14
N ALA A 40 0.42 -1.61 -4.48
CA ALA A 40 1.51 -1.01 -3.71
C ALA A 40 1.04 -0.64 -2.29
N ARG A 41 -0.11 0.02 -2.17
CA ARG A 41 -0.74 0.35 -0.87
C ARG A 41 -1.02 -0.89 -0.03
N GLU A 42 -1.56 -1.94 -0.65
CA GLU A 42 -1.79 -3.21 0.05
C GLU A 42 -0.48 -3.86 0.53
N ALA A 43 0.58 -3.81 -0.29
CA ALA A 43 1.87 -4.39 0.07
C ALA A 43 2.50 -3.64 1.27
N GLU A 44 2.37 -2.32 1.31
CA GLU A 44 2.80 -1.47 2.42
C GLU A 44 2.07 -1.85 3.71
N GLY A 45 0.73 -1.91 3.68
CA GLY A 45 -0.07 -2.29 4.84
C GLY A 45 0.24 -3.70 5.34
N ARG A 46 0.45 -4.67 4.42
CA ARG A 46 0.88 -6.03 4.80
C ARG A 46 2.26 -6.07 5.46
N ALA A 47 3.21 -5.25 5.01
CA ALA A 47 4.54 -5.18 5.60
C ALA A 47 4.51 -4.64 7.04
N ILE A 48 3.70 -3.60 7.28
CA ILE A 48 3.52 -3.03 8.62
C ILE A 48 2.79 -4.01 9.54
N LEU A 49 1.73 -4.67 9.06
CA LEU A 49 1.04 -5.74 9.81
C LEU A 49 1.99 -6.89 10.20
N GLY A 50 2.91 -7.29 9.31
CA GLY A 50 3.93 -8.30 9.63
C GLY A 50 4.90 -7.84 10.72
N SER A 51 5.20 -6.55 10.76
CA SER A 51 6.03 -5.94 11.82
C SER A 51 5.30 -5.92 13.16
N ILE A 52 4.02 -5.54 13.16
CA ILE A 52 3.14 -5.59 14.36
C ILE A 52 3.03 -7.03 14.88
N ARG A 53 2.83 -8.01 14.00
CA ARG A 53 2.80 -9.44 14.37
C ARG A 53 4.08 -9.87 15.09
N SER A 54 5.23 -9.52 14.52
CA SER A 54 6.53 -9.89 15.09
C SER A 54 6.72 -9.25 16.46
N ALA A 55 6.28 -8.00 16.62
CA ALA A 55 6.32 -7.30 17.90
C ALA A 55 5.39 -7.91 18.94
N GLN A 56 4.16 -8.28 18.55
CA GLN A 56 3.20 -8.95 19.42
C GLN A 56 3.74 -10.30 19.91
N LEU A 57 4.40 -11.08 19.05
CA LEU A 57 5.04 -12.32 19.47
C LEU A 57 6.18 -12.08 20.47
N ARG A 58 7.02 -11.05 20.24
CA ARG A 58 8.07 -10.69 21.22
C ARG A 58 7.48 -10.29 22.56
N TYR A 59 6.41 -9.50 22.55
CA TYR A 59 5.70 -9.10 23.76
C TYR A 59 5.11 -10.31 24.50
N TYR A 60 4.51 -11.26 23.76
CA TYR A 60 4.02 -12.50 24.35
C TYR A 60 5.12 -13.36 24.99
N LEU A 61 6.31 -13.45 24.37
CA LEU A 61 7.43 -14.18 24.96
C LEU A 61 7.97 -13.56 26.27
N GLU A 62 7.76 -12.26 26.47
CA GLU A 62 8.26 -11.54 27.66
C GLU A 62 7.22 -11.47 28.79
N TRP A 63 5.93 -11.32 28.45
CA TRP A 63 4.86 -11.10 29.44
C TRP A 63 3.77 -12.18 29.47
N ASP A 64 3.90 -13.23 28.65
CA ASP A 64 2.91 -14.33 28.49
C ASP A 64 1.49 -13.81 28.18
N ALA A 65 1.41 -12.64 27.56
CA ALA A 65 0.17 -11.96 27.20
C ALA A 65 0.39 -11.14 25.93
N TYR A 66 -0.66 -10.88 25.16
CA TYR A 66 -0.63 -9.91 24.06
C TYR A 66 -1.08 -8.54 24.54
N THR A 67 -0.55 -7.47 23.96
CA THR A 67 -0.95 -6.09 24.31
C THR A 67 -1.97 -5.53 23.34
N ASN A 68 -2.93 -4.77 23.85
CA ASN A 68 -3.89 -3.99 23.07
C ASN A 68 -3.40 -2.56 22.78
N THR A 69 -2.18 -2.22 23.19
CA THR A 69 -1.61 -0.88 23.08
C THR A 69 -0.34 -0.94 22.26
N ILE A 70 -0.32 -0.26 21.10
CA ILE A 70 0.87 -0.19 20.22
C ILE A 70 2.10 0.34 20.97
N GLY A 71 1.93 1.28 21.91
CA GLY A 71 3.03 1.84 22.69
C GLY A 71 3.76 0.84 23.61
N ASN A 72 3.19 -0.34 23.84
CA ASN A 72 3.86 -1.43 24.56
C ASN A 72 4.64 -2.36 23.62
N LEU A 73 4.45 -2.24 22.31
CA LEU A 73 5.20 -2.99 21.32
C LEU A 73 6.49 -2.26 20.99
N ASP A 74 7.57 -3.01 20.83
CA ASP A 74 8.87 -2.51 20.33
C ASP A 74 8.81 -2.27 18.80
N ILE A 75 7.92 -1.36 18.37
CA ILE A 75 7.79 -0.88 16.99
C ILE A 75 7.45 0.61 17.01
N ASP A 76 8.08 1.35 16.10
CA ASP A 76 7.73 2.75 15.85
C ASP A 76 6.86 2.82 14.59
N LEU A 77 5.55 3.03 14.77
CA LEU A 77 4.61 3.26 13.68
C LEU A 77 4.49 4.76 13.32
N THR A 78 5.10 5.66 14.10
CA THR A 78 5.19 7.09 13.80
C THR A 78 6.30 7.39 12.80
N ALA A 79 7.35 6.57 12.75
CA ALA A 79 8.41 6.63 11.74
C ALA A 79 7.98 6.16 10.34
N ASN A 80 6.85 5.45 10.23
CA ASN A 80 6.26 5.04 8.95
C ASN A 80 4.78 5.44 8.91
N PRO A 81 4.48 6.76 8.85
CA PRO A 81 3.11 7.22 8.80
C PRO A 81 2.52 6.81 7.45
N SER A 82 1.73 5.73 7.44
CA SER A 82 0.96 5.42 6.25
C SER A 82 -0.18 6.43 6.15
N ASP A 83 -0.17 7.28 5.13
CA ASP A 83 -1.27 8.20 4.80
C ASP A 83 -2.59 7.45 4.51
N TYR A 84 -2.52 6.12 4.36
CA TYR A 84 -3.62 5.26 3.92
C TYR A 84 -4.21 4.37 5.00
N TYR A 85 -3.48 4.07 6.08
CA TYR A 85 -3.92 3.12 7.12
C TYR A 85 -3.71 3.66 8.53
N THR A 86 -4.67 3.37 9.40
CA THR A 86 -4.53 3.51 10.86
C THR A 86 -4.34 2.12 11.45
N TYR A 87 -3.36 1.97 12.33
CA TYR A 87 -3.06 0.71 12.97
C TYR A 87 -3.51 0.74 14.42
N SER A 88 -4.32 -0.23 14.82
CA SER A 88 -4.72 -0.44 16.21
C SER A 88 -4.43 -1.87 16.62
N ALA A 89 -4.02 -2.04 17.87
CA ALA A 89 -4.02 -3.36 18.49
C ALA A 89 -5.43 -3.60 19.05
N LEU A 90 -6.01 -4.77 18.77
CA LEU A 90 -7.32 -5.13 19.32
C LEU A 90 -7.20 -6.31 20.24
N ASP A 91 -7.92 -6.16 21.35
CA ASP A 91 -8.27 -7.10 22.40
C ASP A 91 -7.17 -8.05 22.90
N GLY A 92 -6.91 -7.97 24.21
CA GLY A 92 -5.96 -8.82 24.95
C GLY A 92 -6.31 -10.31 25.01
N THR A 93 -7.15 -10.81 24.09
CA THR A 93 -7.47 -12.23 23.91
C THR A 93 -7.09 -12.62 22.47
N GLY A 94 -5.78 -12.81 22.29
CA GLY A 94 -5.11 -13.17 21.04
C GLY A 94 -4.64 -11.94 20.26
N GLY A 95 -3.33 -11.70 20.17
CA GLY A 95 -2.76 -10.48 19.59
C GLY A 95 -3.30 -10.19 18.19
N ILE A 96 -4.19 -9.20 18.10
CA ILE A 96 -4.76 -8.74 16.84
C ILE A 96 -4.08 -7.42 16.48
N GLY A 97 -3.42 -7.35 15.33
CA GLY A 97 -3.08 -6.08 14.69
C GLY A 97 -4.11 -5.82 13.59
N GLN A 98 -4.87 -4.73 13.67
CA GLN A 98 -5.74 -4.29 12.57
C GLN A 98 -5.15 -3.07 11.89
N ALA A 99 -5.12 -3.11 10.55
CA ALA A 99 -4.90 -1.95 9.71
C ALA A 99 -6.26 -1.56 9.12
N ALA A 100 -6.87 -0.52 9.67
CA ALA A 100 -8.09 0.06 9.13
C ALA A 100 -7.70 1.20 8.17
N ALA A 101 -7.98 1.05 6.87
CA ALA A 101 -7.80 2.15 5.93
C ALA A 101 -8.84 3.23 6.16
N ASP A 102 -8.43 4.50 6.05
CA ASP A 102 -9.31 5.67 6.13
C ASP A 102 -10.34 5.74 4.97
N GLN A 103 -10.20 4.88 3.95
CA GLN A 103 -11.00 4.90 2.72
C GLN A 103 -11.78 3.59 2.47
N GLY A 104 -12.20 2.89 3.53
CA GLY A 104 -13.12 1.74 3.43
C GLY A 104 -12.49 0.44 2.89
N PHE A 105 -11.17 0.33 2.95
CA PHE A 105 -10.43 -0.88 2.58
C PHE A 105 -9.87 -1.55 3.84
N THR A 106 -10.60 -2.52 4.39
CA THR A 106 -10.09 -3.33 5.49
C THR A 106 -9.12 -4.37 4.90
N LEU A 107 -7.82 -4.24 5.20
CA LEU A 107 -6.87 -5.33 4.94
C LEU A 107 -7.22 -6.46 5.90
N ASN A 108 -7.40 -7.68 5.38
CA ASN A 108 -7.80 -8.89 6.11
C ASN A 108 -7.25 -8.88 7.54
N ASN A 109 -8.15 -8.69 8.50
CA ASN A 109 -7.85 -8.66 9.91
C ASN A 109 -7.16 -9.99 10.24
N PHE A 110 -6.06 -9.95 11.00
CA PHE A 110 -5.30 -11.14 11.32
C PHE A 110 -5.39 -11.42 12.83
N ARG A 111 -5.85 -12.62 13.24
CA ARG A 111 -5.86 -13.07 14.65
C ARG A 111 -4.68 -14.01 14.90
N ILE A 112 -3.83 -13.66 15.87
CA ILE A 112 -2.86 -14.60 16.46
C ILE A 112 -3.58 -15.33 17.59
N ALA A 113 -3.81 -16.64 17.42
CA ALA A 113 -4.31 -17.48 18.50
C ALA A 113 -3.22 -17.70 19.58
N GLU A 114 -3.61 -18.13 20.78
CA GLU A 114 -2.69 -18.37 21.92
C GLU A 114 -1.60 -19.43 21.60
N ASP A 115 -1.85 -20.29 20.61
CA ASP A 115 -0.91 -21.28 20.08
C ASP A 115 0.02 -20.71 18.99
N GLY A 116 -0.05 -19.41 18.70
CA GLY A 116 0.70 -18.72 17.65
C GLY A 116 0.15 -18.92 16.23
N THR A 117 -0.95 -19.67 16.09
CA THR A 117 -1.56 -19.99 14.78
C THR A 117 -2.22 -18.76 14.18
N ILE A 118 -2.11 -18.67 12.84
CA ILE A 118 -2.56 -17.52 12.06
C ILE A 118 -3.97 -17.81 11.50
N SER A 119 -5.03 -17.16 12.00
CA SER A 119 -6.34 -17.16 11.33
C SER A 119 -6.63 -15.81 10.65
N PRO A 120 -6.95 -15.78 9.34
CA PRO A 120 -7.65 -14.64 8.77
C PRO A 120 -9.04 -14.52 9.42
N TYR A 121 -9.57 -13.31 9.50
CA TYR A 121 -11.02 -13.09 9.60
C TYR A 121 -11.68 -13.32 8.24
#